data_AF-A0A212CK90-F1
#
_entry.id   AF-A0A212CK90-F1
#
_cell.length_a   1.000
_cell.length_b   1.000
_cell.length_c   1.000
_cell.angle_alpha   90.00
_cell.angle_beta   90.00
_cell.angle_gamma   90.00
#
_symmetry.space_group_name_H-M   'P 1'
#
loop_
_entity.id
_entity.type
_entity.pdbx_description
1 polymer ?
#
loop_
_entity_poly.entity_id
_entity_poly.type
_entity_poly.pdbx_seq_one_letter_code
_entity_poly.pdbx_strand_id
1 'polypeptide(L)'
;MVDIIERLWEDGVQKSMIQEGQGKLPDFQDGTKVTFHCQTLCNDKENTMLDDSPPCGKPKELIIGKKFKLPLWETILHTMWEEEIAQFCCDVKHVVLYRLLAKSLHNIAASKDPLEGITQMQERNSLGHADLDAL
;
A
#
# COMPACT_ATOMS: atom_id res chain seq x y z
N MET A 1 -16.44 -8.35 -13.03
CA MET A 1 -15.74 -7.04 -13.06
C MET A 1 -16.63 -5.95 -12.50
N VAL A 2 -17.87 -5.80 -12.98
CA VAL A 2 -18.86 -4.86 -12.43
C VAL A 2 -19.08 -5.10 -10.92
N ASP A 3 -19.28 -6.34 -10.49
CA ASP A 3 -19.39 -6.70 -9.07
C ASP A 3 -18.22 -6.27 -8.19
N ILE A 4 -16.98 -6.28 -8.71
CA ILE A 4 -15.81 -5.96 -7.88
C ILE A 4 -15.69 -4.46 -7.69
N ILE A 5 -15.97 -3.68 -8.75
CA ILE A 5 -15.97 -2.21 -8.67
C ILE A 5 -17.11 -1.72 -7.78
N GLU A 6 -18.29 -2.34 -7.87
CA GLU A 6 -19.42 -2.02 -7.00
C GLU A 6 -19.10 -2.32 -5.54
N ARG A 7 -18.53 -3.50 -5.24
CA ARG A 7 -18.08 -3.84 -3.89
C ARG A 7 -17.00 -2.91 -3.35
N LEU A 8 -16.06 -2.48 -4.19
CA LEU A 8 -15.06 -1.47 -3.82
C LEU A 8 -15.75 -0.15 -3.44
N TRP A 9 -16.72 0.28 -4.24
CA TRP A 9 -17.48 1.51 -3.97
C TRP A 9 -18.24 1.43 -2.66
N GLU A 10 -18.97 0.32 -2.41
CA GLU A 10 -19.67 0.07 -1.15
C GLU A 10 -18.73 0.05 0.05
N ASP A 11 -17.49 -0.42 -0.15
CA ASP A 11 -16.45 -0.41 0.87
C ASP A 11 -15.75 0.95 0.99
N GLY A 12 -16.16 1.98 0.26
CA GLY A 12 -15.57 3.33 0.33
C GLY A 12 -14.24 3.46 -0.40
N VAL A 13 -14.05 2.68 -1.47
CA VAL A 13 -12.88 2.71 -2.34
C VAL A 13 -13.34 3.07 -3.76
N GLN A 14 -12.92 4.22 -4.24
CA GLN A 14 -13.26 4.72 -5.57
C GLN A 14 -12.04 4.61 -6.49
N LYS A 15 -12.17 3.78 -7.54
CA LYS A 15 -11.15 3.62 -8.57
C LYS A 15 -11.40 4.59 -9.73
N SER A 16 -10.36 5.31 -10.14
CA SER A 16 -10.32 6.12 -11.36
C SER A 16 -9.15 5.66 -12.22
N MET A 17 -9.42 5.19 -13.44
CA MET A 17 -8.39 4.75 -14.37
C MET A 17 -7.74 5.96 -15.04
N ILE A 18 -6.41 6.04 -15.02
CA ILE A 18 -5.61 7.11 -15.65
C ILE A 18 -5.09 6.62 -17.00
N GLN A 19 -4.57 5.40 -17.03
CA GLN A 19 -4.08 4.73 -18.24
C GLN A 19 -4.58 3.30 -18.23
N GLU A 20 -5.17 2.88 -19.36
CA GLU A 20 -5.58 1.50 -19.56
C GLU A 20 -4.34 0.59 -19.58
N GLY A 21 -4.45 -0.57 -18.94
CA GLY A 21 -3.42 -1.61 -19.04
C GLY A 21 -3.51 -2.38 -20.35
N GLN A 22 -2.57 -3.31 -20.55
CA GLN A 22 -2.50 -4.15 -21.73
C GLN A 22 -2.96 -5.59 -21.45
N GLY A 23 -3.37 -6.28 -22.51
CA GLY A 23 -3.68 -7.71 -22.46
C GLY A 23 -4.95 -8.04 -21.70
N LYS A 24 -4.89 -9.11 -20.89
CA LYS A 24 -6.02 -9.61 -20.09
C LYS A 24 -5.75 -9.37 -18.63
N LEU A 25 -6.82 -9.23 -17.84
CA LEU A 25 -6.70 -9.14 -16.40
C LEU A 25 -6.01 -10.41 -15.86
N PRO A 26 -4.92 -10.28 -15.08
CA PRO A 26 -4.23 -11.44 -14.53
C PRO A 26 -5.11 -12.25 -13.58
N ASP A 27 -4.93 -13.58 -13.57
CA ASP A 27 -5.53 -14.45 -12.56
C ASP A 27 -4.60 -14.47 -11.33
N PHE A 28 -4.88 -13.60 -10.36
CA PHE A 28 -4.08 -13.43 -9.15
C PHE A 28 -4.31 -14.59 -8.15
N GLN A 29 -3.75 -15.76 -8.43
CA GLN A 29 -3.85 -16.94 -7.55
C GLN A 29 -2.99 -16.79 -6.29
N ASP A 30 -3.35 -17.49 -5.21
CA ASP A 30 -2.56 -17.55 -3.98
C ASP A 30 -1.10 -17.94 -4.27
N GLY A 31 -0.15 -17.15 -3.75
CA GLY A 31 1.27 -17.31 -4.00
C GLY A 31 1.81 -16.52 -5.19
N THR A 32 0.95 -15.90 -6.01
CA THR A 32 1.37 -15.01 -7.10
C THR A 32 2.13 -13.82 -6.53
N LYS A 33 3.31 -13.55 -7.08
CA LYS A 33 4.08 -12.35 -6.76
C LYS A 33 3.72 -11.23 -7.72
N VAL A 34 3.25 -10.11 -7.17
CA VAL A 34 2.88 -8.90 -7.91
C VAL A 34 3.91 -7.82 -7.63
N THR A 35 4.41 -7.20 -8.69
CA THR A 35 5.32 -6.05 -8.63
C THR A 35 4.64 -4.82 -9.18
N PHE A 36 4.67 -3.71 -8.45
CA PHE A 36 4.03 -2.47 -8.88
C PHE A 36 4.68 -1.26 -8.21
N HIS A 37 4.42 -0.10 -8.79
CA HIS A 37 4.74 1.19 -8.20
C HIS A 37 3.45 1.81 -7.68
N CYS A 38 3.53 2.46 -6.51
CA CYS A 38 2.44 3.27 -6.01
C CYS A 38 2.98 4.58 -5.42
N GLN A 39 2.14 5.60 -5.50
CA GLN A 39 2.28 6.82 -4.73
C GLN A 39 1.05 6.92 -3.83
N THR A 40 1.27 7.09 -2.53
CA THR A 40 0.18 7.26 -1.56
C THR A 40 0.29 8.64 -0.92
N LEU A 41 -0.79 9.40 -1.05
CA LEU A 41 -0.95 10.74 -0.49
C LEU A 41 -2.06 10.69 0.57
N CYS A 42 -1.84 11.35 1.70
CA CYS A 42 -2.90 11.63 2.65
C CYS A 42 -3.72 12.81 2.12
N ASN A 43 -5.04 12.67 2.02
CA ASN A 43 -5.92 13.74 1.53
C ASN A 43 -6.20 14.78 2.64
N ASP A 44 -5.14 15.32 3.24
CA ASP A 44 -5.17 16.45 4.15
C ASP A 44 -4.86 17.75 3.39
N LYS A 45 -4.92 18.90 4.09
CA LYS A 45 -4.73 20.22 3.47
C LYS A 45 -3.38 20.38 2.75
N GLU A 46 -2.36 19.61 3.14
CA GLU A 46 -1.02 19.66 2.58
C GLU A 46 -0.72 18.48 1.64
N ASN A 47 -1.69 17.58 1.42
CA ASN A 47 -1.51 16.35 0.66
C ASN A 47 -0.27 15.55 1.11
N THR A 48 -0.15 15.29 2.42
CA THR A 48 1.06 14.71 3.00
C THR A 48 1.45 13.41 2.29
N MET A 49 2.64 13.35 1.70
CA MET A 49 3.13 12.16 1.02
C MET A 49 3.48 11.05 2.02
N LEU A 50 2.77 9.92 1.95
CA LEU A 50 2.93 8.80 2.86
C LEU A 50 3.90 7.74 2.32
N ASP A 51 3.88 7.53 1.00
CA ASP A 51 4.70 6.53 0.33
C ASP A 51 4.90 6.96 -1.13
N ASP A 52 6.13 6.88 -1.61
CA ASP A 52 6.47 7.16 -2.99
C ASP A 52 7.47 6.10 -3.46
N SER A 53 7.01 5.19 -4.32
CA SER A 53 7.91 4.29 -5.05
C SER A 53 7.99 4.80 -6.49
N PRO A 54 8.97 5.64 -6.84
CA PRO A 54 9.05 6.21 -8.16
C PRO A 54 9.24 5.11 -9.21
N PRO A 55 8.80 5.31 -10.47
CA PRO A 55 8.94 4.32 -11.54
C PRO A 55 10.39 3.89 -11.82
N CYS A 56 11.36 4.76 -11.53
CA CYS A 56 12.80 4.49 -11.67
C CYS A 56 13.42 3.85 -10.40
N GLY A 57 12.62 3.65 -9.34
CA GLY A 57 13.05 3.05 -8.08
C GLY A 57 12.80 1.54 -8.02
N LYS A 58 12.99 0.96 -6.83
CA LYS A 58 12.63 -0.44 -6.58
C LYS A 58 11.11 -0.57 -6.51
N PRO A 59 10.48 -1.48 -7.30
CA PRO A 59 9.05 -1.72 -7.21
C PRO A 59 8.71 -2.36 -5.87
N LYS A 60 7.46 -2.21 -5.45
CA LYS A 60 6.94 -2.93 -4.29
C LYS A 60 6.56 -4.34 -4.72
N GLU A 61 6.79 -5.29 -3.82
CA GLU A 61 6.47 -6.70 -4.02
C GLU A 61 5.37 -7.12 -3.04
N LEU A 62 4.29 -7.71 -3.56
CA LEU A 62 3.21 -8.32 -2.77
C LEU A 62 3.03 -9.77 -3.21
N ILE A 63 2.82 -10.67 -2.25
CA ILE A 63 2.46 -12.07 -2.54
C ILE A 63 0.99 -12.25 -2.20
N ILE A 64 0.17 -12.57 -3.20
CA ILE A 64 -1.28 -12.77 -3.06
C ILE A 64 -1.59 -13.95 -2.13
N GLY A 65 -2.65 -13.84 -1.33
CA GLY A 65 -3.09 -14.91 -0.42
C GLY A 65 -2.26 -15.00 0.87
N LYS A 66 -1.19 -14.21 1.01
CA LYS A 66 -0.49 -14.02 2.29
C LYS A 66 -1.31 -13.01 3.10
N LYS A 67 -2.31 -13.52 3.84
CA LYS A 67 -3.29 -12.80 4.70
C LYS A 67 -2.72 -11.82 5.75
N PHE A 68 -1.43 -11.53 5.76
CA PHE A 68 -0.74 -10.87 6.85
C PHE A 68 -0.39 -9.40 6.63
N LYS A 69 -0.58 -8.79 5.46
CA LYS A 69 -0.29 -7.36 5.28
C LYS A 69 -1.22 -6.72 4.24
N LEU A 70 -2.04 -5.76 4.70
CA LEU A 70 -2.82 -4.82 3.88
C LEU A 70 -3.86 -5.44 2.91
N PRO A 71 -5.02 -5.90 3.42
CA PRO A 71 -6.09 -6.49 2.61
C PRO A 71 -6.56 -5.62 1.44
N LEU A 72 -6.54 -4.30 1.62
CA LEU A 72 -6.91 -3.34 0.58
C LEU A 72 -6.06 -3.48 -0.69
N TRP A 73 -4.76 -3.75 -0.54
CA TRP A 73 -3.81 -3.81 -1.65
C TRP A 73 -4.09 -5.00 -2.57
N GLU A 74 -4.38 -6.16 -1.99
CA GLU A 74 -4.82 -7.32 -2.77
C GLU A 74 -6.11 -6.97 -3.54
N THR A 75 -7.10 -6.37 -2.87
CA THR A 75 -8.38 -6.03 -3.52
C THR A 75 -8.21 -5.07 -4.70
N ILE A 76 -7.41 -4.00 -4.56
CA ILE A 76 -7.21 -3.04 -5.66
C ILE A 76 -6.44 -3.67 -6.83
N LEU A 77 -5.39 -4.46 -6.54
CA LEU A 77 -4.57 -5.09 -7.57
C LEU A 77 -5.34 -6.13 -8.38
N HIS A 78 -6.30 -6.84 -7.78
CA HIS A 78 -7.20 -7.74 -8.51
C HIS A 78 -8.05 -7.04 -9.58
N THR A 79 -8.17 -5.72 -9.52
CA THR A 79 -8.88 -4.95 -10.55
C THR A 79 -7.96 -4.39 -11.62
N MET A 80 -6.64 -4.54 -11.48
CA MET A 80 -5.66 -3.90 -12.33
C MET A 80 -5.11 -4.84 -13.39
N TRP A 81 -5.04 -4.35 -14.62
CA TRP A 81 -4.33 -5.01 -15.71
C TRP A 81 -2.82 -4.76 -15.60
N GLU A 82 -2.03 -5.56 -16.31
CA GLU A 82 -0.61 -5.27 -16.47
C GLU A 82 -0.44 -3.90 -17.16
N GLU A 83 0.52 -3.11 -16.67
CA GLU A 83 0.81 -1.75 -17.15
C GLU A 83 -0.34 -0.72 -16.96
N GLU A 84 -1.40 -1.07 -16.22
CA GLU A 84 -2.44 -0.12 -15.86
C GLU A 84 -1.93 0.92 -14.86
N ILE A 85 -2.33 2.18 -15.07
CA ILE A 85 -2.16 3.25 -14.08
C ILE A 85 -3.55 3.67 -13.61
N ALA A 86 -3.82 3.54 -12.32
CA ALA A 86 -5.08 3.95 -11.71
C ALA A 86 -4.87 4.67 -10.38
N GLN A 87 -5.80 5.56 -10.07
CA GLN A 87 -5.90 6.26 -8.80
C GLN A 87 -7.02 5.64 -7.97
N PHE A 88 -6.75 5.44 -6.68
CA PHE A 88 -7.73 4.91 -5.73
C PHE A 88 -7.92 5.90 -4.58
N CYS A 89 -9.11 6.46 -4.45
CA CYS A 89 -9.52 7.24 -3.28
C CYS A 89 -10.14 6.29 -2.26
N CYS A 90 -9.53 6.17 -1.09
CA CYS A 90 -9.94 5.21 -0.06
C CYS A 90 -10.37 5.91 1.22
N ASP A 91 -11.46 5.44 1.83
CA ASP A 91 -11.89 5.87 3.16
C ASP A 91 -10.78 5.68 4.21
N VAL A 92 -10.78 6.56 5.22
CA VAL A 92 -9.78 6.57 6.31
C VAL A 92 -9.64 5.20 6.97
N LYS A 93 -10.73 4.45 7.12
CA LYS A 93 -10.79 3.11 7.74
C LYS A 93 -9.80 2.11 7.10
N HIS A 94 -9.52 2.26 5.80
CA HIS A 94 -8.62 1.39 5.04
C HIS A 94 -7.15 1.78 5.16
N VAL A 95 -6.87 3.04 5.48
CA VAL A 95 -5.51 3.60 5.50
C VAL A 95 -4.94 3.79 6.91
N VAL A 96 -5.73 3.61 7.98
CA VAL A 96 -5.22 3.64 9.37
C VAL A 96 -4.09 2.64 9.57
N LEU A 97 -4.31 1.38 9.15
CA LEU A 97 -3.28 0.34 9.20
C LEU A 97 -2.13 0.63 8.24
N TYR A 98 -2.43 1.21 7.07
CA TYR A 98 -1.41 1.58 6.11
C TYR A 98 -0.45 2.63 6.65
N ARG A 99 -0.90 3.64 7.42
CA ARG A 99 -0.01 4.63 8.04
C ARG A 99 1.00 3.98 8.99
N LEU A 100 0.59 2.97 9.75
CA LEU A 100 1.47 2.21 10.64
C LEU A 100 2.46 1.35 9.83
N LEU A 101 1.97 0.71 8.77
CA LEU A 101 2.73 -0.23 7.96
C LEU A 101 3.65 0.43 6.91
N ALA A 102 3.32 1.63 6.42
CA ALA A 102 4.12 2.37 5.46
C ALA A 102 5.51 2.71 6.04
N LYS A 103 5.56 3.08 7.33
CA LYS A 103 6.83 3.26 8.07
C LYS A 103 7.64 1.95 8.11
N SER A 104 7.00 0.81 8.38
CA SER A 104 7.66 -0.49 8.37
C SER A 104 8.12 -0.91 6.98
N LEU A 105 7.32 -0.66 5.93
CA LEU A 105 7.66 -0.95 4.54
C LEU A 105 8.84 -0.10 4.06
N HIS A 106 8.90 1.17 4.46
CA HIS A 106 10.04 2.04 4.18
C HIS A 106 11.33 1.53 4.84
N ASN A 107 11.25 1.11 6.12
CA ASN A 107 12.40 0.53 6.84
C ASN A 107 12.90 -0.79 6.22
N ILE A 108 12.00 -1.63 5.68
CA ILE A 108 12.37 -2.87 4.99
C ILE A 108 13.02 -2.56 3.63
N ALA A 109 12.46 -1.61 2.87
CA ALA A 109 12.98 -1.21 1.56
C ALA A 109 14.36 -0.51 1.66
N ALA A 110 14.62 0.21 2.75
CA ALA A 110 15.88 0.88 3.04
C ALA A 110 17.01 -0.06 3.51
N SER A 111 16.73 -1.35 3.73
CA SER A 111 17.72 -2.32 4.20
C SER A 111 18.41 -1.90 5.51
N LYS A 112 17.66 -1.92 6.61
CA LYS A 112 18.19 -2.50 7.85
C LYS A 112 17.41 -3.76 8.14
N ASP A 113 18.16 -4.82 8.42
CA ASP A 113 17.78 -6.19 8.64
C ASP A 113 16.33 -6.41 9.16
N PRO A 114 15.52 -7.31 8.56
CA PRO A 114 14.14 -7.58 8.98
C PRO A 114 14.00 -7.96 10.47
N LEU A 115 15.06 -8.48 11.09
CA LEU A 115 15.09 -8.84 12.50
C LEU A 115 15.23 -7.63 13.45
N GLU A 116 15.85 -6.52 13.02
CA GLU A 116 16.02 -5.35 13.88
C GLU A 116 14.72 -4.53 14.02
N GLY A 117 13.91 -4.44 12.97
CA GLY A 117 12.69 -3.62 12.97
C GLY A 117 11.61 -4.10 13.94
N ILE A 118 11.51 -5.42 14.13
CA ILE A 118 10.57 -6.05 15.07
C ILE A 118 11.04 -5.91 16.51
N THR A 119 12.36 -5.95 16.74
CA THR A 119 12.96 -5.83 18.08
C THR A 119 12.84 -4.40 18.61
N GLN A 120 12.99 -3.38 17.75
CA GLN A 120 12.84 -1.97 18.16
C GLN A 120 11.39 -1.57 18.50
N MET A 121 10.38 -2.23 17.93
CA MET A 121 8.98 -1.98 18.28
C MET A 121 8.62 -2.52 19.68
N GLN A 122 9.30 -3.56 20.15
CA GLN A 122 8.98 -4.19 21.44
C GLN A 122 9.72 -3.55 22.63
N GLU A 123 10.86 -2.88 22.38
CA GLU A 123 11.71 -2.31 23.45
C GLU A 123 11.57 -0.80 23.65
N ARG A 124 10.96 -0.06 22.72
CA ARG A 124 10.83 1.40 22.84
C ARG A 124 9.40 1.85 23.08
N ASN A 125 8.98 1.73 24.34
CA ASN A 125 7.97 2.62 24.93
C ASN A 125 8.55 4.03 25.22
N SER A 126 9.55 4.45 24.45
CA SER A 126 10.17 5.77 24.48
C SER A 126 10.77 6.02 23.10
N LEU A 127 10.08 6.86 22.33
CA LEU A 127 10.54 7.34 21.04
C LEU A 127 11.80 8.17 21.26
N GLY A 128 12.95 7.63 20.87
CA GLY A 128 14.26 8.30 20.96
C GLY A 128 14.43 9.50 20.01
N HIS A 129 13.39 10.33 19.88
CA HIS A 129 13.40 11.58 19.15
C HIS A 129 12.74 12.63 20.04
N ALA A 130 13.53 13.60 20.50
CA ALA A 130 13.10 14.69 21.38
C ALA A 130 12.04 15.63 20.76
N ASP A 131 11.72 15.48 19.47
CA ASP A 131 10.76 16.32 18.75
C ASP A 131 9.34 15.72 18.64
N LEU A 132 9.07 14.54 19.20
CA LEU A 132 7.77 13.87 19.05
C LEU A 132 7.10 13.45 20.36
N ASP A 133 7.46 14.07 21.49
CA ASP A 133 6.77 13.87 22.78
C ASP A 133 5.82 15.03 23.15
N ALA A 134 5.51 15.90 22.18
CA ALA A 134 4.58 17.01 22.36
C ALA A 134 3.37 16.88 21.42
N LEU A 135 2.55 15.85 21.63
CA LEU A 135 1.13 15.86 21.24
C LEU A 135 0.28 14.94 22.11
#